data_AF-A0A2G0PMC1-F1
#
_entry.id   AF-A0A2G0PMC1-F1
#
_cell.length_a   1.000
_cell.length_b   1.000
_cell.length_c   1.000
_cell.angle_alpha   90.00
_cell.angle_beta   90.00
_cell.angle_gamma   90.00
#
_symmetry.space_group_name_H-M   'P 1'
#
loop_
_entity.id
_entity.type
_entity.pdbx_description
1 polymer ?
#
loop_
_entity_poly.entity_id
_entity_poly.type
_entity_poly.pdbx_seq_one_letter_code
_entity_poly.pdbx_strand_id
1 'polypeptide(L)'
;MYNQWGLHILLTESGITVEAQGQPVTVNNASKVTVNAATEVWLNTPVLKVTGDVIDNCNANSTTMKQLRDTYNEHTHPVPGVRSGDSTVTSQTTGATVK
;
A
#
# COMPACT_ATOMS: atom_id res chain seq x y z
N MET A 1 15.07 -26.77 -9.33
CA MET A 1 16.51 -26.53 -9.02
C MET A 1 16.69 -26.51 -7.52
N TYR A 2 17.77 -27.07 -6.96
CA TYR A 2 17.99 -27.12 -5.51
C TYR A 2 19.48 -27.02 -5.15
N ASN A 3 19.80 -26.71 -3.91
CA ASN A 3 21.15 -26.73 -3.35
C ASN A 3 21.23 -27.51 -2.02
N GLN A 4 22.44 -27.70 -1.49
CA GLN A 4 22.68 -28.48 -0.26
C GLN A 4 22.08 -27.85 1.02
N TRP A 5 21.67 -26.59 0.96
CA TRP A 5 21.07 -25.86 2.08
C TRP A 5 19.53 -25.88 2.03
N GLY A 6 18.93 -26.62 1.08
CA GLY A 6 17.49 -26.80 0.99
C GLY A 6 16.74 -25.70 0.23
N LEU A 7 17.44 -24.67 -0.27
CA LEU A 7 16.83 -23.65 -1.12
C LEU A 7 16.50 -24.28 -2.47
N HIS A 8 15.30 -24.03 -2.95
CA HIS A 8 14.86 -24.61 -4.21
C HIS A 8 13.77 -23.80 -4.91
N ILE A 9 13.68 -24.01 -6.22
CA ILE A 9 12.52 -23.66 -7.03
C ILE A 9 11.92 -24.97 -7.54
N LEU A 10 10.69 -25.26 -7.13
CA LEU A 10 9.94 -26.46 -7.46
C LEU A 10 8.79 -26.11 -8.39
N LEU A 11 8.71 -26.80 -9.53
CA LEU A 11 7.63 -26.68 -10.52
C LEU A 11 6.84 -27.99 -10.49
N THR A 12 5.52 -27.90 -10.32
CA THR A 12 4.60 -29.04 -10.29
C THR A 12 3.37 -28.74 -11.14
N GLU A 13 2.50 -29.74 -11.32
CA GLU A 13 1.19 -29.54 -11.95
C GLU A 13 0.32 -28.52 -11.20
N SER A 14 0.47 -28.45 -9.87
CA SER A 14 -0.33 -27.55 -9.03
C SER A 14 0.25 -26.14 -8.91
N GLY A 15 1.51 -25.90 -9.31
CA GLY A 15 2.10 -24.57 -9.30
C GLY A 15 3.62 -24.52 -9.13
N ILE A 16 4.10 -23.35 -8.70
CA ILE A 16 5.52 -23.05 -8.49
C ILE A 16 5.76 -22.59 -7.05
N THR A 17 6.76 -23.18 -6.39
CA THR A 17 7.21 -22.77 -5.05
C THR A 17 8.66 -22.32 -5.08
N VAL A 18 8.95 -21.17 -4.48
CA VAL A 18 10.30 -20.68 -4.21
C VAL A 18 10.55 -20.76 -2.71
N GLU A 19 11.40 -21.69 -2.30
CA GLU A 19 11.76 -21.91 -0.90
C GLU A 19 13.13 -21.31 -0.59
N ALA A 20 13.18 -20.43 0.40
CA ALA A 20 14.36 -19.66 0.77
C ALA A 20 14.96 -20.05 2.13
N GLN A 21 14.31 -20.92 2.91
CA GLN A 21 14.80 -21.41 4.21
C GLN A 21 15.19 -20.26 5.16
N GLY A 22 14.33 -19.25 5.26
CA GLY A 22 14.54 -18.05 6.08
C GLY A 22 15.57 -17.06 5.53
N GLN A 23 16.18 -17.33 4.37
CA GLN A 23 17.07 -16.40 3.69
C GLN A 23 16.26 -15.39 2.86
N PRO A 24 16.83 -14.21 2.55
CA PRO A 24 16.16 -13.23 1.69
C PRO A 24 16.02 -13.75 0.25
N VAL A 25 14.90 -13.40 -0.39
CA VAL A 25 14.71 -13.51 -1.84
C VAL A 25 14.85 -12.12 -2.44
N THR A 26 15.70 -11.97 -3.45
CA THR A 26 15.95 -10.68 -4.11
C THR A 26 15.79 -10.80 -5.62
N VAL A 27 14.99 -9.91 -6.20
CA VAL A 27 14.86 -9.74 -7.66
C VAL A 27 15.61 -8.47 -8.04
N ASN A 28 16.82 -8.62 -8.60
CA ASN A 28 17.72 -7.50 -8.92
C ASN A 28 17.86 -7.27 -10.41
N ASN A 29 18.24 -6.05 -10.78
CA ASN A 29 18.55 -5.62 -12.16
C ASN A 29 17.45 -5.89 -13.19
N ALA A 30 16.19 -5.97 -12.74
CA ALA A 30 15.03 -6.01 -13.62
C ALA A 30 14.63 -4.58 -14.02
N SER A 31 14.40 -4.32 -15.30
CA SER A 31 13.85 -3.04 -15.77
C SER A 31 12.37 -2.88 -15.43
N LYS A 32 11.65 -4.01 -15.30
CA LYS A 32 10.24 -4.08 -14.88
C LYS A 32 9.94 -5.48 -14.33
N VAL A 33 9.13 -5.54 -13.28
CA VAL A 33 8.51 -6.79 -12.80
C VAL A 33 7.00 -6.68 -13.03
N THR A 34 6.43 -7.65 -13.73
CA THR A 34 4.98 -7.72 -13.99
C THR A 34 4.44 -9.01 -13.37
N VAL A 35 3.40 -8.90 -12.53
CA VAL A 35 2.70 -10.04 -11.93
C VAL A 35 1.26 -10.02 -12.41
N ASN A 36 0.86 -11.05 -13.16
CA ASN A 36 -0.52 -11.24 -13.60
C ASN A 36 -1.14 -12.38 -12.78
N ALA A 37 -2.13 -12.07 -11.95
CA ALA A 37 -2.87 -13.03 -11.14
C ALA A 37 -4.37 -12.88 -11.42
N ALA A 38 -5.08 -14.01 -11.54
CA ALA A 38 -6.51 -14.01 -11.86
C ALA A 38 -7.40 -13.64 -10.66
N THR A 39 -6.91 -13.89 -9.44
CA THR A 39 -7.66 -13.69 -8.19
C THR A 39 -7.02 -12.58 -7.36
N GLU A 40 -5.80 -12.78 -6.89
CA GLU A 40 -5.13 -11.85 -5.98
C GLU A 40 -3.60 -12.01 -5.97
N VAL A 41 -2.93 -11.01 -5.41
CA VAL A 41 -1.54 -11.09 -4.95
C VAL A 41 -1.55 -10.92 -3.43
N TRP A 42 -1.30 -12.02 -2.71
CA TRP A 42 -1.30 -12.03 -1.24
C TRP A 42 0.11 -11.82 -0.67
N LEU A 43 0.35 -10.69 0.01
CA LEU A 43 1.63 -10.33 0.63
C LEU A 43 1.55 -10.44 2.16
N ASN A 44 1.84 -11.63 2.71
CA ASN A 44 1.86 -11.85 4.15
C ASN A 44 3.16 -11.33 4.78
N THR A 45 3.20 -10.06 5.14
CA THR A 45 4.34 -9.42 5.79
C THR A 45 3.87 -8.38 6.83
N PRO A 46 4.58 -8.24 7.97
CA PRO A 46 4.29 -7.16 8.92
C PRO A 46 4.49 -5.75 8.34
N VAL A 47 5.41 -5.60 7.38
CA VAL A 47 5.74 -4.29 6.78
C VAL A 47 5.96 -4.43 5.28
N LEU A 48 5.21 -3.65 4.51
CA LEU A 48 5.47 -3.39 3.09
C LEU A 48 6.17 -2.03 2.95
N LYS A 49 7.41 -2.03 2.46
CA LYS A 49 8.20 -0.82 2.20
C LYS A 49 8.26 -0.56 0.71
N VAL A 50 7.77 0.60 0.29
CA VAL A 50 7.83 1.09 -1.11
C VAL A 50 8.49 2.46 -1.09
N THR A 51 9.58 2.63 -1.82
CA THR A 51 10.33 3.90 -1.85
C THR A 51 9.73 4.90 -2.83
N GLY A 52 8.95 4.43 -3.80
CA GLY A 52 8.20 5.24 -4.74
C GLY A 52 6.70 5.27 -4.44
N ASP A 53 5.94 5.75 -5.40
CA ASP A 53 4.49 5.86 -5.28
C ASP A 53 3.78 4.51 -5.46
N VAL A 54 2.63 4.40 -4.78
CA VAL A 54 1.65 3.33 -5.00
C VAL A 54 0.45 3.95 -5.71
N ILE A 55 0.12 3.45 -6.90
CA ILE A 55 -1.10 3.79 -7.63
C ILE A 55 -1.98 2.55 -7.63
N ASP A 56 -3.08 2.59 -6.88
CA ASP A 56 -4.10 1.54 -6.90
C ASP A 56 -5.06 1.77 -8.06
N ASN A 57 -5.72 0.69 -8.51
CA ASN A 57 -6.66 0.71 -9.63
C ASN A 57 -6.10 1.44 -10.87
N CYS A 58 -4.83 1.16 -11.19
CA CYS A 58 -4.13 1.79 -12.29
C CYS A 58 -4.86 1.52 -13.63
N ASN A 59 -4.76 2.46 -14.57
CA ASN A 59 -5.59 2.62 -15.79
C ASN A 59 -6.94 3.33 -15.57
N ALA A 60 -7.57 3.19 -14.40
CA ALA A 60 -8.76 3.98 -14.05
C ALA A 60 -8.40 5.20 -13.19
N ASN A 61 -7.38 5.08 -12.35
CA ASN A 61 -6.85 6.15 -11.50
C ASN A 61 -5.35 6.38 -11.77
N SER A 62 -4.91 7.63 -11.65
CA SER A 62 -3.49 8.05 -11.72
C SER A 62 -2.98 8.67 -10.41
N THR A 63 -3.86 8.85 -9.42
CA THR A 63 -3.53 9.45 -8.13
C THR A 63 -2.77 8.44 -7.27
N THR A 64 -1.70 8.92 -6.64
CA THR A 64 -0.89 8.09 -5.73
C THR A 64 -1.45 8.09 -4.32
N MET A 65 -1.19 7.03 -3.57
CA MET A 65 -1.52 6.96 -2.13
C MET A 65 -0.87 8.09 -1.33
N LYS A 66 0.31 8.56 -1.75
CA LYS A 66 0.98 9.71 -1.12
C LYS A 66 0.20 11.00 -1.36
N GLN A 67 -0.20 11.29 -2.60
CA GLN A 67 -1.00 12.47 -2.93
C GLN A 67 -2.35 12.47 -2.20
N LEU A 68 -3.03 11.33 -2.12
CA LEU A 68 -4.26 11.21 -1.34
C LEU A 68 -4.02 11.57 0.13
N ARG A 69 -2.92 11.10 0.72
CA ARG A 69 -2.57 11.38 2.11
C ARG A 69 -2.21 12.84 2.33
N ASP A 70 -1.39 13.43 1.46
CA ASP A 70 -0.99 14.83 1.57
C ASP A 70 -2.23 15.73 1.44
N THR A 71 -3.09 15.46 0.45
CA THR A 71 -4.36 16.17 0.28
C THR A 71 -5.26 16.03 1.50
N TYR A 72 -5.37 14.82 2.06
CA TYR A 72 -6.13 14.59 3.29
C TYR A 72 -5.51 15.31 4.50
N ASN A 73 -4.20 15.46 4.59
CA ASN A 73 -3.58 16.16 5.72
C ASN A 73 -3.73 17.69 5.61
N GLU A 74 -3.77 18.22 4.39
CA GLU A 74 -3.82 19.67 4.13
C GLU A 74 -5.25 20.20 3.95
N HIS A 75 -6.26 19.34 3.80
CA HIS A 75 -7.61 19.80 3.51
C HIS A 75 -8.22 20.67 4.64
N THR A 76 -9.00 21.65 4.22
CA THR A 76 -9.77 22.54 5.10
C THR A 76 -11.26 22.47 4.78
N HIS A 77 -12.11 22.85 5.73
CA HIS A 77 -13.56 22.90 5.55
C HIS A 77 -14.10 24.32 5.66
N PRO A 78 -14.91 24.81 4.70
CA PRO A 78 -15.66 26.04 4.88
C PRO A 78 -16.77 25.83 5.92
N VAL A 79 -16.90 26.74 6.89
CA VAL A 79 -17.92 26.66 7.95
C VAL A 79 -18.88 27.84 7.84
N PRO A 80 -20.05 27.68 7.17
CA PRO A 80 -21.03 28.74 7.03
C PRO A 80 -21.89 28.92 8.31
N GLY A 81 -22.54 30.07 8.45
CA GLY A 81 -23.56 30.31 9.50
C GLY A 81 -23.02 30.61 10.90
N VAL A 82 -21.73 30.88 11.04
CA VAL A 82 -21.10 31.24 12.32
C VAL A 82 -21.11 32.75 12.55
N ARG A 83 -21.13 33.18 13.81
CA ARG A 83 -20.84 34.57 14.19
C ARG A 83 -19.33 34.75 14.30
N SER A 84 -18.77 35.71 13.57
CA SER A 84 -17.33 36.04 13.65
C SER A 84 -16.92 36.45 15.07
N GLY A 85 -15.68 36.13 15.43
CA GLY A 85 -15.04 36.48 16.70
C GLY A 85 -13.60 35.94 16.76
N ASP A 86 -12.90 36.22 17.87
CA ASP A 86 -11.45 35.95 17.99
C ASP A 86 -11.13 34.57 18.58
N SER A 87 -12.14 33.81 19.00
CA SER A 87 -11.96 32.48 19.59
C SER A 87 -11.55 31.45 18.53
N THR A 88 -10.52 30.64 18.84
CA THR A 88 -10.15 29.45 18.04
C THR A 88 -10.61 28.20 18.77
N VAL A 89 -11.34 27.33 18.08
CA VAL A 89 -11.85 26.06 18.62
C VAL A 89 -11.49 24.90 17.70
N THR A 90 -11.32 23.70 18.26
CA THR A 90 -11.03 22.47 17.49
C THR A 90 -12.30 21.67 17.31
N SER A 91 -12.52 21.14 16.10
CA SER A 91 -13.65 20.25 15.85
C SER A 91 -13.46 18.91 16.56
N GLN A 92 -14.56 18.19 16.77
CA GLN A 92 -14.49 16.78 17.14
C GLN A 92 -13.95 15.95 15.98
N THR A 93 -13.54 14.71 16.26
CA THR A 93 -13.25 13.74 15.22
C THR A 93 -14.51 13.44 14.40
N THR A 94 -14.34 13.21 13.09
CA THR A 94 -15.45 12.89 12.19
C THR A 94 -16.29 11.72 12.72
N GLY A 95 -17.62 11.89 12.73
CA GLY A 95 -18.57 10.87 13.18
C GLY A 95 -18.87 10.87 14.69
N ALA A 96 -18.19 11.68 15.50
CA ALA A 96 -18.56 11.86 16.89
C ALA A 96 -19.81 12.76 17.02
N THR A 97 -20.82 12.31 17.77
CA THR A 97 -22.02 13.11 18.04
C THR A 97 -21.69 14.30 18.95
N VAL A 98 -22.11 15.50 18.54
CA VAL A 98 -22.06 16.70 19.38
C VAL A 98 -23.00 16.52 20.57
N LYS A 99 -22.48 16.68 21.79
CA LYS A 99 -23.28 16.66 23.03
C LYS A 99 -23.89 18.02 23.32
#